data_AF-A0A0F2NCA1-F1
#
_entry.id   AF-A0A0F2NCA1-F1
#
_cell.length_a   1.000
_cell.length_b   1.000
_cell.length_c   1.000
_cell.angle_alpha   90.00
_cell.angle_beta   90.00
_cell.angle_gamma   90.00
#
_symmetry.space_group_name_H-M   'P 1'
#
loop_
_entity.id
_entity.type
_entity.pdbx_description
1 polymer ?
#
loop_
_entity_poly.entity_id
_entity_poly.type
_entity_poly.pdbx_seq_one_letter_code
_entity_poly.pdbx_strand_id
1 'polypeptide(L)'
;MLDVMLDLETMGNGPDAAIVAIGAVEFDLEAGEIGEKFYMVVDLESAIQMGGIMDASTVLWWMQQSDEARNVFTRQGETITKSMLMFSRWLRERGDRSDVRVWGNGVAFDNVILAGSYRRHNVTPPWSGRNNRCYRTVMKLHPHVKMQRVGVHHNAVDDAENQARHLISMIGSKTI
;
A
#
# COMPACT_ATOMS: atom_id res chain seq x y z
N MET A 1 0.86 -13.06 -10.63
CA MET A 1 0.19 -13.54 -9.39
C MET A 1 -1.07 -12.71 -9.19
N LEU A 2 -2.14 -13.21 -8.52
CA LEU A 2 -3.39 -12.44 -8.37
C LEU A 2 -3.52 -11.69 -7.03
N ASP A 3 -2.68 -11.99 -6.04
CA ASP A 3 -2.64 -11.26 -4.78
C ASP A 3 -1.60 -10.14 -4.82
N VAL A 4 -2.01 -8.97 -4.34
CA VAL A 4 -1.16 -7.79 -4.25
C VAL A 4 -1.26 -7.20 -2.86
N MET A 5 -0.13 -7.01 -2.18
CA MET A 5 -0.07 -6.28 -0.91
C MET A 5 0.19 -4.82 -1.21
N LEU A 6 -0.66 -3.94 -0.69
CA LEU A 6 -0.60 -2.49 -0.83
C LEU A 6 -0.28 -1.88 0.54
N ASP A 7 0.63 -0.92 0.54
CA ASP A 7 0.90 -0.05 1.67
C ASP A 7 1.06 1.39 1.16
N LEU A 8 0.62 2.36 1.94
CA LEU A 8 0.69 3.77 1.60
C LEU A 8 1.41 4.53 2.69
N GLU A 9 2.29 5.44 2.28
CA GLU A 9 2.69 6.54 3.16
C GLU A 9 1.76 7.72 2.92
N THR A 10 1.31 8.34 4.01
CA THR A 10 0.32 9.43 3.96
C THR A 10 0.66 10.56 4.94
N MET A 11 0.07 11.72 4.71
CA MET A 11 0.16 12.91 5.57
C MET A 11 -1.08 13.13 6.45
N GLY A 12 -1.94 12.12 6.58
CA GLY A 12 -3.14 12.16 7.39
C GLY A 12 -3.59 10.75 7.81
N ASN A 13 -4.54 10.67 8.73
CA ASN A 13 -5.11 9.40 9.19
C ASN A 13 -6.61 9.24 8.84
N GLY A 14 -7.18 10.23 8.15
CA GLY A 14 -8.54 10.18 7.63
C GLY A 14 -8.68 9.41 6.30
N PRO A 15 -9.92 9.12 5.86
CA PRO A 15 -10.18 8.40 4.60
C PRO A 15 -9.76 9.16 3.35
N ASP A 16 -9.53 10.48 3.47
CA ASP A 16 -9.08 11.36 2.39
C ASP A 16 -7.62 11.80 2.57
N ALA A 17 -6.81 11.08 3.36
CA ALA A 17 -5.42 11.45 3.62
C ALA A 17 -4.61 11.68 2.33
N ALA A 18 -3.79 12.73 2.32
CA ALA A 18 -2.87 13.00 1.22
C ALA A 18 -1.79 11.90 1.15
N ILE A 19 -1.70 11.25 -0.01
CA ILE A 19 -0.75 10.14 -0.26
C ILE A 19 0.60 10.72 -0.67
N VAL A 20 1.68 10.23 -0.08
CA VAL A 20 3.07 10.63 -0.39
C VAL A 20 3.92 9.48 -0.93
N ALA A 21 3.49 8.22 -0.75
CA ALA A 21 4.02 7.10 -1.51
C ALA A 21 2.98 6.00 -1.72
N ILE A 22 3.09 5.29 -2.84
CA ILE A 22 2.34 4.07 -3.13
C ILE A 22 3.36 2.94 -3.26
N GLY A 23 3.29 1.96 -2.37
CA GLY A 23 4.08 0.75 -2.41
C GLY A 23 3.19 -0.46 -2.58
N ALA A 24 3.54 -1.37 -3.48
CA ALA A 24 2.84 -2.62 -3.61
C ALA A 24 3.76 -3.75 -4.06
N VAL A 25 3.36 -4.98 -3.78
CA VAL A 25 4.06 -6.18 -4.24
C VAL A 25 3.06 -7.24 -4.62
N GLU A 26 3.26 -7.91 -5.75
CA GLU A 26 2.50 -9.12 -6.05
C GLU A 26 3.11 -10.32 -5.32
N PHE A 27 2.28 -11.27 -4.93
CA PHE A 27 2.74 -12.46 -4.23
C PHE A 27 1.82 -13.65 -4.50
N ASP A 28 2.35 -14.85 -4.27
CA ASP A 28 1.62 -16.10 -4.38
C ASP A 28 1.55 -16.80 -3.02
N LEU A 29 0.34 -16.97 -2.51
CA LEU A 29 0.11 -17.64 -1.22
C LEU A 29 0.38 -19.14 -1.27
N GLU A 30 0.15 -19.79 -2.42
CA GLU A 30 0.26 -21.24 -2.56
C GLU A 30 1.71 -21.64 -2.85
N ALA A 31 2.37 -20.94 -3.77
CA ALA A 31 3.79 -21.13 -4.07
C ALA A 31 4.70 -20.56 -2.97
N GLY A 32 4.20 -19.60 -2.17
CA GLY A 32 4.96 -18.95 -1.12
C GLY A 32 6.00 -17.96 -1.66
N GLU A 33 5.72 -17.34 -2.80
CA GLU A 33 6.66 -16.50 -3.55
C GLU A 33 6.29 -15.02 -3.49
N ILE A 34 7.31 -14.17 -3.53
CA ILE A 34 7.19 -12.72 -3.76
C ILE A 34 7.57 -12.45 -5.21
N GLY A 35 6.71 -11.72 -5.92
CA GLY A 35 6.93 -11.35 -7.32
C GLY A 35 7.37 -9.89 -7.47
N GLU A 36 6.87 -9.26 -8.53
CA GLU A 36 7.23 -7.88 -8.88
C GLU A 36 6.77 -6.87 -7.82
N LYS A 37 7.57 -5.81 -7.67
CA LYS A 37 7.32 -4.69 -6.78
C LYS A 37 6.92 -3.45 -7.58
N PHE A 38 6.02 -2.66 -7.02
CA PHE A 38 5.67 -1.33 -7.48
C PHE A 38 6.00 -0.32 -6.38
N TYR A 39 6.68 0.76 -6.74
CA TYR A 39 6.94 1.86 -5.81
C TYR A 39 6.93 3.19 -6.54
N MET A 40 6.13 4.13 -6.04
CA MET A 40 6.08 5.50 -6.54
C MET A 40 6.07 6.46 -5.36
N VAL A 41 7.01 7.41 -5.36
CA VAL A 41 6.91 8.60 -4.53
C VAL A 41 5.93 9.56 -5.18
N VAL A 42 5.01 10.10 -4.38
CA VAL A 42 3.97 11.02 -4.83
C VAL A 42 4.34 12.44 -4.40
N ASP A 43 4.26 13.37 -5.35
CA ASP A 43 4.36 14.79 -5.05
C ASP A 43 3.20 15.22 -4.14
N LEU A 44 3.53 15.62 -2.92
CA LEU A 44 2.57 15.97 -1.87
C LEU A 44 1.68 17.15 -2.29
N GLU A 45 2.24 18.14 -2.99
CA GLU A 45 1.47 19.30 -3.44
C GLU A 45 0.35 18.86 -4.39
N SER A 46 0.66 18.01 -5.37
CA SER A 46 -0.35 17.46 -6.27
C SER A 46 -1.41 16.64 -5.54
N ALA A 47 -1.05 15.90 -4.47
CA ALA A 47 -2.01 15.14 -3.68
C ALA A 47 -3.01 16.06 -2.97
N ILE A 48 -2.53 17.17 -2.39
CA ILE A 48 -3.37 18.18 -1.71
C ILE A 48 -4.26 18.92 -2.72
N GLN A 49 -3.69 19.36 -3.85
CA GLN A 49 -4.45 20.03 -4.92
C GLN A 49 -5.61 19.17 -5.43
N MET A 50 -5.49 17.85 -5.33
CA MET A 50 -6.51 16.87 -5.70
C MET A 50 -7.36 16.38 -4.52
N GLY A 51 -7.44 17.17 -3.45
CA GLY A 51 -8.33 16.95 -2.31
C GLY A 51 -7.79 16.00 -1.24
N GLY A 52 -6.50 15.68 -1.26
CA GLY A 52 -5.83 15.01 -0.15
C GLY A 52 -5.74 15.91 1.09
N ILE A 53 -6.07 15.35 2.26
CA ILE A 53 -6.09 16.07 3.53
C ILE A 53 -4.85 15.73 4.35
N MET A 54 -4.24 16.74 4.96
CA MET A 54 -3.15 16.57 5.91
C MET A 54 -3.63 16.80 7.33
N ASP A 55 -3.08 16.04 8.28
CA ASP A 55 -3.30 16.24 9.70
C ASP A 55 -2.02 16.72 10.36
N ALA A 56 -2.09 17.78 11.16
CA ALA A 56 -0.92 18.34 11.85
C ALA A 56 -0.21 17.30 12.73
N SER A 57 -0.96 16.40 13.37
CA SER A 57 -0.40 15.30 14.17
C SER A 57 0.44 14.34 13.34
N THR A 58 0.01 14.01 12.12
CA THR A 58 0.75 13.13 11.20
C THR A 58 2.00 13.81 10.68
N VAL A 59 1.94 15.11 10.38
CA VAL A 59 3.12 15.91 10.00
C VAL A 59 4.17 15.91 11.13
N LEU A 60 3.74 16.20 12.37
CA LEU A 60 4.63 16.21 13.53
C LEU A 60 5.21 14.82 13.81
N TRP A 61 4.44 13.76 13.59
CA TRP A 61 4.92 12.38 13.68
C TRP A 61 5.99 12.07 12.62
N TRP A 62 5.83 12.56 11.38
CA TRP A 62 6.84 12.42 10.31
C TRP A 62 8.15 13.12 10.65
N MET A 63 8.10 14.29 11.30
CA MET A 63 9.30 15.02 11.74
C MET A 63 10.15 14.25 12.77
N GLN A 64 9.56 13.25 13.43
CA GLN A 64 10.24 12.39 14.41
C GLN A 64 10.85 11.14 13.77
N GLN A 65 10.57 10.87 12.48
CA GLN A 65 11.11 9.71 11.78
C GLN A 65 12.56 9.91 11.33
N SER A 66 13.23 8.79 11.04
CA SER A 66 14.62 8.82 10.57
C SER A 66 14.76 9.60 9.26
N ASP A 67 15.98 10.05 8.94
CA ASP A 67 16.25 10.76 7.69
C ASP A 67 15.96 9.87 6.48
N GLU A 68 16.21 8.56 6.58
CA GLU A 68 15.90 7.58 5.53
C GLU A 68 14.40 7.47 5.27
N ALA A 69 13.58 7.44 6.33
CA ALA A 69 12.13 7.42 6.21
C ALA A 69 11.60 8.74 5.61
N ARG A 70 12.17 9.88 6.02
CA ARG A 70 11.81 11.20 5.48
C ARG A 70 12.29 11.44 4.04
N ASN A 71 13.09 10.54 3.47
CA ASN A 71 13.58 10.65 2.09
C ASN A 71 12.46 10.65 1.04
N VAL A 72 11.26 10.16 1.41
CA VAL A 72 10.06 10.29 0.56
C VAL A 72 9.73 11.76 0.23
N PHE A 73 10.10 12.72 1.08
CA PHE A 73 9.86 14.15 0.86
C PHE A 73 10.96 14.87 0.10
N THR A 74 12.18 14.32 0.09
CA THR A 74 13.34 14.94 -0.57
C THR A 74 13.51 14.45 -2.01
N ARG A 75 12.82 13.36 -2.39
CA ARG A 75 12.79 12.85 -3.75
C ARG A 75 11.79 13.63 -4.60
N GLN A 76 12.13 13.80 -5.88
CA GLN A 76 11.16 14.31 -6.84
C GLN A 76 10.06 13.27 -7.03
N GLY A 77 8.89 13.55 -6.46
CA GLY A 77 7.69 12.73 -6.61
C GLY A 77 7.01 12.95 -7.95
N GLU A 78 6.24 11.96 -8.37
CA GLU A 78 5.33 12.09 -9.52
C GLU A 78 3.96 12.57 -9.05
N THR A 79 3.20 13.23 -9.92
CA THR A 79 1.86 13.71 -9.55
C THR A 79 0.97 12.53 -9.11
N ILE A 80 0.06 12.77 -8.17
CA ILE A 80 -0.86 11.74 -7.68
C ILE A 80 -1.64 11.09 -8.84
N THR A 81 -2.05 11.87 -9.84
CA THR A 81 -2.72 11.35 -11.05
C THR A 81 -1.83 10.35 -11.79
N LYS A 82 -0.58 10.72 -12.07
CA LYS A 82 0.34 9.86 -12.81
C LYS A 82 0.68 8.61 -12.01
N SER A 83 0.95 8.75 -10.71
CA SER A 83 1.24 7.63 -9.80
C SER A 83 0.08 6.62 -9.76
N MET A 84 -1.17 7.10 -9.66
CA MET A 84 -2.35 6.24 -9.75
C MET A 84 -2.52 5.57 -11.12
N LEU A 85 -2.29 6.29 -12.22
CA LEU A 85 -2.40 5.69 -13.57
C LEU A 85 -1.33 4.63 -13.82
N MET A 86 -0.11 4.85 -13.31
CA MET A 86 0.97 3.87 -13.35
C MET A 86 0.65 2.64 -12.50
N PHE A 87 0.10 2.83 -11.29
CA PHE A 87 -0.38 1.73 -10.45
C PHE A 87 -1.50 0.96 -11.14
N SER A 88 -2.46 1.64 -11.79
CA SER A 88 -3.52 0.99 -12.55
C SER A 88 -3.00 0.16 -13.72
N ARG A 89 -2.01 0.68 -14.44
CA ARG A 89 -1.37 -0.06 -15.53
C ARG A 89 -0.67 -1.30 -14.98
N TRP A 90 0.12 -1.12 -13.92
CA TRP A 90 0.79 -2.20 -13.24
C TRP A 90 -0.23 -3.27 -12.82
N LEU A 91 -1.28 -2.91 -12.07
CA LEU A 91 -2.26 -3.90 -11.61
C LEU A 91 -2.95 -4.69 -12.74
N ARG A 92 -3.26 -4.04 -13.88
CA ARG A 92 -3.89 -4.69 -15.04
C ARG A 92 -3.00 -5.72 -15.74
N GLU A 93 -1.68 -5.57 -15.67
CA GLU A 93 -0.76 -6.57 -16.23
C GLU A 93 -0.77 -7.89 -15.43
N ARG A 94 -1.37 -7.90 -14.22
CA ARG A 94 -1.42 -9.07 -13.32
C ARG A 94 -2.74 -9.83 -13.44
N GLY A 95 -3.83 -9.13 -13.73
CA GLY A 95 -5.14 -9.74 -13.93
C GLY A 95 -6.25 -8.72 -14.11
N ASP A 96 -7.44 -9.23 -14.43
CA ASP A 96 -8.62 -8.41 -14.59
C ASP A 96 -9.09 -7.82 -13.24
N ARG A 97 -9.79 -6.70 -13.34
CA ARG A 97 -10.34 -5.97 -12.18
C ARG A 97 -11.20 -6.85 -11.27
N SER A 98 -11.86 -7.87 -11.82
CA SER A 98 -12.69 -8.83 -11.08
C SER A 98 -11.90 -9.88 -10.32
N ASP A 99 -10.61 -10.06 -10.63
CA ASP A 99 -9.85 -11.23 -10.22
C ASP A 99 -8.74 -10.84 -9.23
N VAL A 100 -8.10 -9.68 -9.45
CA VAL A 100 -7.02 -9.21 -8.59
C VAL A 100 -7.52 -8.93 -7.17
N ARG A 101 -6.80 -9.47 -6.19
CA ARG A 101 -7.04 -9.34 -4.75
C ARG A 101 -6.05 -8.37 -4.14
N VAL A 102 -6.55 -7.23 -3.66
CA VAL A 102 -5.72 -6.19 -3.05
C VAL A 102 -5.81 -6.29 -1.54
N TRP A 103 -4.69 -6.63 -0.93
CA TRP A 103 -4.47 -6.66 0.50
C TRP A 103 -3.95 -5.31 0.96
N GLY A 104 -4.39 -4.84 2.12
CA GLY A 104 -3.78 -3.71 2.80
C GLY A 104 -3.47 -4.09 4.25
N ASN A 105 -2.50 -3.40 4.86
CA ASN A 105 -2.23 -3.56 6.28
C ASN A 105 -3.53 -3.33 7.06
N GLY A 106 -4.18 -2.20 6.78
CA GLY A 106 -5.57 -1.99 7.14
C GLY A 106 -6.40 -1.80 5.89
N VAL A 107 -7.21 -2.79 5.52
CA VAL A 107 -8.04 -2.68 4.31
C VAL A 107 -9.00 -1.48 4.32
N ALA A 108 -9.39 -1.02 5.52
CA ALA A 108 -10.22 0.17 5.72
C ALA A 108 -9.43 1.50 5.65
N PHE A 109 -8.10 1.42 5.52
CA PHE A 109 -7.17 2.54 5.46
C PHE A 109 -6.55 2.60 4.06
N ASP A 110 -5.55 1.76 3.77
CA ASP A 110 -4.74 1.81 2.54
C ASP A 110 -5.61 1.72 1.28
N ASN A 111 -6.42 0.66 1.18
CA ASN A 111 -7.29 0.44 0.03
C ASN A 111 -8.36 1.53 -0.10
N VAL A 112 -8.90 2.00 1.03
CA VAL A 112 -9.96 3.03 1.04
C VAL A 112 -9.42 4.38 0.59
N ILE A 113 -8.25 4.78 1.08
CA ILE A 113 -7.58 6.04 0.72
C ILE A 113 -7.22 6.03 -0.76
N LEU A 114 -6.58 4.97 -1.27
CA LEU A 114 -6.23 4.89 -2.68
C LEU A 114 -7.48 4.86 -3.58
N ALA A 115 -8.50 4.06 -3.23
CA ALA A 115 -9.77 4.05 -3.97
C ALA A 115 -10.53 5.38 -3.87
N GLY A 116 -10.40 6.11 -2.76
CA GLY A 116 -10.92 7.46 -2.57
C GLY A 116 -10.24 8.46 -3.50
N SER A 117 -8.91 8.39 -3.60
CA SER A 117 -8.13 9.19 -4.55
C SER A 117 -8.59 8.95 -5.98
N TYR A 118 -8.72 7.70 -6.45
CA TYR A 118 -9.27 7.41 -7.78
C TYR A 118 -10.64 8.07 -8.01
N ARG A 119 -11.55 7.98 -7.03
CA ARG A 119 -12.89 8.57 -7.12
C ARG A 119 -12.86 10.11 -7.19
N ARG A 120 -12.00 10.78 -6.44
CA ARG A 120 -11.82 12.26 -6.53
C ARG A 120 -11.36 12.69 -7.91
N HIS A 121 -10.68 11.81 -8.65
CA HIS A 121 -10.26 12.02 -10.03
C HIS A 121 -11.27 11.55 -11.09
N ASN A 122 -12.46 11.09 -10.70
CA ASN A 122 -13.44 10.46 -11.59
C ASN A 122 -12.88 9.24 -12.37
N VAL A 123 -11.92 8.53 -11.77
CA VAL A 123 -11.33 7.31 -12.32
C VAL A 123 -11.82 6.11 -11.51
N THR A 124 -12.14 5.02 -12.20
CA THR A 124 -12.50 3.75 -11.55
C THR A 124 -11.25 3.09 -10.98
N PRO A 125 -11.23 2.68 -9.70
CA PRO A 125 -10.12 1.91 -9.14
C PRO A 125 -9.85 0.64 -9.96
N PRO A 126 -8.57 0.26 -10.16
CA PRO A 126 -8.19 -0.86 -11.02
C PRO A 126 -8.52 -2.24 -10.44
N TRP A 127 -9.07 -2.31 -9.22
CA TRP A 127 -9.60 -3.53 -8.61
C TRP A 127 -11.06 -3.37 -8.18
N SER A 128 -11.75 -4.50 -7.99
CA SER A 128 -13.07 -4.53 -7.38
C SER A 128 -12.99 -4.42 -5.86
N GLY A 129 -13.80 -3.56 -5.25
CA GLY A 129 -13.88 -3.45 -3.78
C GLY A 129 -14.30 -4.76 -3.08
N ARG A 130 -14.90 -5.71 -3.79
CA ARG A 130 -15.21 -7.07 -3.27
C ARG A 130 -13.94 -7.92 -3.07
N ASN A 131 -12.84 -7.55 -3.71
CA ASN A 131 -11.56 -8.25 -3.64
C ASN A 131 -10.58 -7.63 -2.65
N ASN A 132 -11.04 -6.67 -1.84
CA ASN A 132 -10.31 -6.15 -0.71
C ASN A 132 -10.02 -7.26 0.32
N ARG A 133 -8.80 -7.30 0.86
CA ARG A 133 -8.37 -8.25 1.89
C ARG A 133 -7.62 -7.52 3.01
N CYS A 134 -7.79 -7.97 4.24
CA CYS A 134 -7.20 -7.32 5.41
C CYS A 134 -6.08 -8.18 5.99
N TYR A 135 -4.84 -7.76 5.76
CA TYR A 135 -3.66 -8.43 6.33
C TYR A 135 -3.70 -8.43 7.86
N ARG A 136 -4.01 -7.29 8.48
CA ARG A 136 -4.01 -7.16 9.95
C ARG A 136 -4.99 -8.09 10.63
N THR A 137 -6.09 -8.45 9.99
CA THR A 137 -6.99 -9.48 10.51
C THR A 137 -6.29 -10.83 10.60
N VAL A 138 -5.64 -11.29 9.52
CA VAL A 138 -4.89 -12.56 9.52
C VAL A 138 -3.74 -12.51 10.51
N MET A 139 -2.99 -11.41 10.54
CA MET A 139 -1.90 -11.18 11.49
C MET A 139 -2.34 -11.34 12.95
N LYS A 140 -3.51 -10.79 13.31
CA LYS A 140 -4.03 -10.89 14.67
C LYS A 140 -4.52 -12.30 15.03
N LEU A 141 -4.90 -13.11 14.04
CA LEU A 141 -5.27 -14.51 14.23
C LEU A 141 -4.04 -15.43 14.42
N HIS A 142 -2.83 -14.99 14.06
CA HIS A 142 -1.60 -15.77 14.17
C HIS A 142 -0.55 -15.05 15.03
N PRO A 143 -0.83 -14.74 16.32
CA PRO A 143 0.03 -13.89 17.16
C PRO A 143 1.41 -14.50 17.47
N HIS A 144 1.55 -15.81 17.27
CA HIS A 144 2.78 -16.57 17.49
C HIS A 144 3.77 -16.46 16.33
N VAL A 145 3.30 -16.14 15.12
CA VAL A 145 4.16 -15.90 13.97
C VAL A 145 4.65 -14.46 14.05
N LYS A 146 5.98 -14.27 14.08
CA LYS A 146 6.59 -12.94 14.19
C LYS A 146 7.09 -12.50 12.83
N MET A 147 6.73 -11.28 12.45
CA MET A 147 7.27 -10.63 11.27
C MET A 147 8.76 -10.37 11.45
N GLN A 148 9.55 -10.80 10.48
CA GLN A 148 10.93 -10.37 10.31
C GLN A 148 10.95 -9.21 9.32
N ARG A 149 11.26 -8.01 9.81
CA ARG A 149 11.33 -6.81 8.97
C ARG A 149 12.70 -6.71 8.31
N VAL A 150 12.70 -6.44 7.02
CA VAL A 150 13.89 -6.12 6.20
C VAL A 150 13.63 -4.83 5.45
N GLY A 151 14.68 -4.06 5.13
CA GLY A 151 14.55 -2.79 4.43
C GLY A 151 14.31 -1.61 5.38
N VAL A 152 13.79 -0.51 4.85
CA VAL A 152 13.58 0.73 5.58
C VAL A 152 12.15 0.76 6.14
N HIS A 153 12.01 1.00 7.45
CA HIS A 153 10.70 1.19 8.07
C HIS A 153 10.08 2.51 7.59
N HIS A 154 8.78 2.53 7.31
CA HIS A 154 8.09 3.67 6.67
C HIS A 154 8.53 3.91 5.22
N ASN A 155 8.87 2.81 4.54
CA ASN A 155 8.98 2.76 3.10
C ASN A 155 7.87 1.83 2.59
N ALA A 156 6.88 2.40 1.90
CA ALA A 156 5.68 1.69 1.49
C ALA A 156 5.95 0.34 0.77
N VAL A 157 6.97 0.24 -0.10
CA VAL A 157 7.20 -1.03 -0.82
C VAL A 157 7.90 -2.08 0.04
N ASP A 158 8.83 -1.65 0.91
CA ASP A 158 9.46 -2.55 1.87
C ASP A 158 8.44 -3.03 2.91
N ASP A 159 7.55 -2.15 3.37
CA ASP A 159 6.45 -2.48 4.27
C ASP A 159 5.46 -3.46 3.62
N ALA A 160 5.04 -3.22 2.37
CA ALA A 160 4.20 -4.13 1.61
C ALA A 160 4.86 -5.52 1.43
N GLU A 161 6.15 -5.59 1.13
CA GLU A 161 6.87 -6.85 1.01
C GLU A 161 6.97 -7.60 2.34
N ASN A 162 7.34 -6.92 3.43
CA ASN A 162 7.40 -7.53 4.75
C ASN A 162 6.03 -8.10 5.16
N GLN A 163 4.94 -7.38 4.86
CA GLN A 163 3.58 -7.84 5.11
C GLN A 163 3.20 -9.05 4.26
N ALA A 164 3.54 -9.07 2.96
CA ALA A 164 3.28 -10.20 2.08
C ALA A 164 4.07 -11.46 2.52
N ARG A 165 5.36 -11.32 2.83
CA ARG A 165 6.19 -12.41 3.36
C ARG A 165 5.66 -12.94 4.68
N HIS A 166 5.24 -12.05 5.57
CA HIS A 166 4.63 -12.46 6.83
C HIS A 166 3.31 -13.20 6.60
N LEU A 167 2.47 -12.72 5.68
CA LEU A 167 1.23 -13.39 5.31
C LEU A 167 1.48 -14.80 4.75
N ILE A 168 2.46 -14.96 3.87
CA ILE A 168 2.91 -16.26 3.38
C ILE A 168 3.38 -17.14 4.54
N SER A 169 4.15 -16.62 5.49
CA SER A 169 4.59 -17.43 6.64
C SER A 169 3.45 -17.89 7.54
N MET A 170 2.37 -17.10 7.64
CA MET A 170 1.18 -17.45 8.43
C MET A 170 0.29 -18.48 7.73
N ILE A 171 0.06 -18.32 6.42
CA ILE A 171 -0.89 -19.15 5.65
C ILE A 171 -0.20 -20.34 4.97
N GLY A 172 0.99 -20.13 4.42
CA GLY A 172 1.81 -21.14 3.73
C GLY A 172 2.46 -22.17 4.67
N SER A 173 2.38 -21.94 6.00
CA SER A 173 2.61 -22.98 6.99
C SER A 173 1.47 -24.01 6.92
N LYS A 174 1.54 -24.93 5.95
CA LYS A 174 0.70 -26.14 5.94
C LYS A 174 0.94 -26.91 7.25
N THR A 175 0.04 -26.78 8.22
CA THR A 175 -0.46 -27.83 9.12
C THR A 175 -1.69 -27.23 9.81
N ILE A 176 -2.89 -27.77 9.67
CA ILE A 176 -3.30 -29.13 10.05
C ILE A 176 -4.06 -29.82 8.92
#